data_AF-A0A1W1HHB5-F1
#
_entry.id   AF-A0A1W1HHB5-F1
#
_cell.length_a   1.000
_cell.length_b   1.000
_cell.length_c   1.000
_cell.angle_alpha   90.00
_cell.angle_beta   90.00
_cell.angle_gamma   90.00
#
_symmetry.space_group_name_H-M   'P 1'
#
loop_
_entity.id
_entity.type
_entity.pdbx_description
1 polymer ?
#
loop_
_entity_poly.entity_id
_entity_poly.type
_entity_poly.pdbx_seq_one_letter_code
_entity_poly.pdbx_strand_id
1 'polypeptide(L)'
;MQLANAFRSRKRFKLSTFFTIPDDGNIRDEKRTNEKTDESSFNISEASLSINETPLSISEASLSISETPLSISETSLNITDTPLNIVDVKTRVIFQREDGKNMELDIVAESSCGRVLVVEVKKQAAKSGRSIVEDFHEKVMVYQSLRPDNIMVPAFLSLGGFTETATALCRENKIAINENIVTF
;
A
#
# COMPACT_ATOMS: atom_id res chain seq x y z
N MET A 1 7.79 -11.11 16.43
CA MET A 1 6.37 -11.56 16.40
C MET A 1 6.09 -12.02 14.98
N GLN A 2 5.37 -13.11 14.75
CA GLN A 2 4.92 -13.50 13.40
C GLN A 2 3.63 -12.75 13.04
N LEU A 3 3.35 -12.52 11.76
CA LEU A 3 2.12 -11.84 11.32
C LEU A 3 0.86 -12.57 11.79
N ALA A 4 0.86 -13.92 11.73
CA ALA A 4 -0.23 -14.74 12.25
C ALA A 4 -0.46 -14.52 13.75
N ASN A 5 0.61 -14.37 14.53
CA ASN A 5 0.52 -14.06 15.95
C ASN A 5 0.01 -12.64 16.19
N ALA A 6 0.37 -11.68 15.33
CA ALA A 6 -0.16 -10.32 15.37
C ALA A 6 -1.69 -10.32 15.29
N PHE A 7 -2.24 -11.03 14.29
CA PHE A 7 -3.68 -11.19 14.09
C PHE A 7 -4.40 -11.84 15.27
N ARG A 8 -3.78 -12.83 15.93
CA ARG A 8 -4.40 -13.55 17.06
C ARG A 8 -4.25 -12.83 18.40
N SER A 9 -3.22 -12.02 18.57
CA SER A 9 -2.80 -11.48 19.88
C SER A 9 -3.76 -10.47 20.51
N ARG A 10 -4.73 -9.93 19.74
CA ARG A 10 -5.57 -8.77 20.13
C ARG A 10 -4.76 -7.55 20.61
N LYS A 11 -3.45 -7.50 20.34
CA LYS A 11 -2.59 -6.35 20.62
C LYS A 11 -2.48 -5.50 19.38
N ARG A 12 -2.35 -4.19 19.58
CA ARG A 12 -2.03 -3.26 18.50
C ARG A 12 -0.65 -3.55 17.94
N PHE A 13 -0.51 -3.50 16.62
CA PHE A 13 0.79 -3.66 15.94
C PHE A 13 0.90 -2.70 14.76
N LYS A 14 2.14 -2.31 14.41
CA LYS A 14 2.41 -1.57 13.19
C LYS A 14 2.61 -2.55 12.04
N LEU A 15 2.06 -2.24 10.87
CA LEU A 15 2.27 -3.08 9.69
C LEU A 15 3.73 -3.02 9.23
N SER A 16 4.41 -1.88 9.44
CA SER A 16 5.84 -1.68 9.15
C SER A 16 6.78 -2.66 9.87
N THR A 17 6.29 -3.33 10.92
CA THR A 17 7.03 -4.43 11.60
C THR A 17 7.10 -5.70 10.75
N PHE A 18 6.23 -5.83 9.75
CA PHE A 18 6.06 -7.04 8.95
C PHE A 18 6.23 -6.79 7.46
N PHE A 19 5.87 -5.60 6.95
CA PHE A 19 5.94 -5.26 5.54
C PHE A 19 6.59 -3.90 5.38
N THR A 20 7.15 -3.63 4.21
CA THR A 20 7.78 -2.35 3.89
C THR A 20 7.23 -1.84 2.56
N ILE A 21 6.99 -0.54 2.45
CA ILE A 21 6.72 0.07 1.15
C ILE A 21 8.06 0.20 0.43
N PRO A 22 8.22 -0.33 -0.79
CA PRO A 22 9.51 -0.29 -1.46
C PRO A 22 9.88 1.15 -1.84
N ASP A 23 10.96 1.70 -1.27
CA ASP A 23 11.49 3.02 -1.62
C ASP A 23 12.54 2.92 -2.75
N ASP A 24 12.94 4.05 -3.35
CA ASP A 24 13.94 4.11 -4.43
C ASP A 24 15.36 3.66 -4.00
N GLY A 25 15.61 3.44 -2.71
CA GLY A 25 16.95 3.34 -2.14
C GLY A 25 17.38 2.02 -1.49
N ASN A 26 16.63 0.91 -1.56
CA ASN A 26 17.08 -0.32 -0.90
C ASN A 26 16.59 -1.61 -1.55
N ILE A 27 17.13 -1.93 -2.73
CA ILE A 27 17.21 -3.32 -3.18
C ILE A 27 18.27 -3.98 -2.30
N ARG A 28 17.84 -4.62 -1.21
CA ARG A 28 18.72 -5.42 -0.36
C ARG A 28 19.11 -6.70 -1.09
N ASP A 29 20.12 -6.60 -1.96
CA ASP A 29 21.01 -7.73 -2.20
C ASP A 29 21.85 -7.91 -0.92
N GLU A 30 21.37 -8.74 0.02
CA GLU A 30 22.15 -9.14 1.19
C GLU A 30 23.33 -10.02 0.74
N LYS A 31 24.40 -9.37 0.27
CA LYS A 31 25.73 -9.95 0.21
C LYS A 31 26.80 -8.86 0.32
N ARG A 32 27.07 -8.37 1.54
CA ARG A 32 28.46 -8.03 1.93
C ARG A 32 28.61 -7.74 3.43
N THR A 33 29.45 -8.56 4.05
CA THR A 33 30.62 -8.20 4.84
C THR A 33 30.84 -6.70 5.09
N ASN A 34 31.05 -6.37 6.38
CA ASN A 34 31.69 -5.18 6.93
C ASN A 34 32.48 -4.35 5.91
N GLU A 35 31.99 -3.16 5.58
CA GLU A 35 32.85 -2.00 5.41
C GLU A 35 32.07 -0.72 5.66
N LYS A 36 32.73 0.18 6.39
CA LYS A 36 32.25 1.43 6.96
C LYS A 36 32.59 2.53 5.96
N THR A 37 31.64 3.33 5.47
CA THR A 37 31.91 4.73 5.08
C THR A 37 30.65 5.55 4.76
N ASP A 38 30.55 6.66 5.50
CA ASP A 38 30.09 8.00 5.17
C ASP A 38 28.70 8.25 4.54
N GLU A 39 27.79 8.60 5.46
CA GLU A 39 26.58 9.39 5.27
C GLU A 39 26.85 10.68 4.48
N SER A 40 26.32 10.77 3.25
CA SER A 40 26.11 12.05 2.58
C SER A 40 24.62 12.39 2.63
N SER A 41 24.24 13.26 3.55
CA SER A 41 22.89 13.83 3.64
C SER A 41 22.60 14.72 2.43
N PHE A 42 21.72 14.28 1.53
CA PHE A 42 21.16 15.14 0.48
C PHE A 42 20.06 16.02 1.10
N ASN A 43 20.37 17.30 1.31
CA ASN A 43 19.39 18.33 1.63
C ASN A 43 18.65 18.72 0.33
N ILE A 44 17.32 18.55 0.30
CA ILE A 44 16.47 19.17 -0.71
C ILE A 44 15.86 20.40 -0.06
N SER A 45 16.26 21.58 -0.53
CA SER A 45 15.71 22.87 -0.13
C SER A 45 14.34 23.09 -0.79
N GLU A 46 13.30 23.31 0.00
CA GLU A 46 11.98 23.68 -0.50
C GLU A 46 12.00 25.11 -1.06
N ALA A 47 11.65 25.24 -2.35
CA ALA A 47 11.46 26.54 -2.99
C ALA A 47 10.02 27.01 -2.78
N SER A 48 9.82 28.04 -1.95
CA SER A 48 8.53 28.70 -1.76
C SER A 48 8.22 29.61 -2.96
N LEU A 49 7.21 29.25 -3.75
CA LEU A 49 6.66 30.11 -4.81
C LEU A 49 5.66 31.10 -4.21
N SER A 50 6.03 32.39 -4.21
CA SER A 50 5.15 33.51 -3.84
C SER A 50 4.30 33.91 -5.03
N ILE A 51 2.97 33.83 -4.91
CA ILE A 51 2.03 34.31 -5.94
C ILE A 51 1.62 35.73 -5.57
N ASN A 52 1.88 36.69 -6.47
CA ASN A 52 1.53 38.10 -6.31
C ASN A 52 0.09 38.30 -6.85
N GLU A 53 -0.85 38.77 -6.02
CA GLU A 53 -2.23 39.01 -6.46
C GLU A 53 -2.38 40.32 -7.27
N THR A 54 -3.14 40.26 -8.36
CA THR A 54 -3.70 41.44 -9.05
C THR A 54 -5.23 41.25 -9.20
N PRO A 55 -6.06 42.30 -9.03
CA PRO A 55 -7.51 42.11 -8.88
C PRO A 55 -8.28 42.04 -10.21
N LEU A 56 -9.16 41.04 -10.28
CA LEU A 56 -10.47 40.89 -10.93
C LEU A 56 -10.93 41.89 -12.02
N SER A 57 -11.40 41.33 -13.14
CA SER A 57 -12.54 41.85 -13.91
C SER A 57 -13.48 40.69 -14.28
N ILE A 58 -14.77 40.88 -14.07
CA ILE A 58 -15.85 39.88 -14.18
C ILE A 58 -16.57 40.06 -15.52
N SER A 59 -16.87 38.96 -16.23
CA SER A 59 -17.97 38.93 -17.21
C SER A 59 -18.63 37.54 -17.27
N GLU A 60 -19.81 37.45 -16.65
CA GLU A 60 -21.04 36.73 -17.03
C GLU A 60 -20.96 35.27 -17.58
N ALA A 61 -21.30 34.35 -16.66
CA ALA A 61 -22.17 33.17 -16.79
C ALA A 61 -22.06 32.19 -17.99
N SER A 62 -21.51 31.01 -17.71
CA SER A 62 -22.11 29.74 -18.15
C SER A 62 -21.95 28.69 -17.04
N LEU A 63 -23.09 28.18 -16.56
CA LEU A 63 -23.18 27.10 -15.57
C LEU A 63 -22.66 25.80 -16.20
N SER A 64 -21.40 25.45 -15.92
CA SER A 64 -20.91 24.09 -16.08
C SER A 64 -20.78 23.47 -14.70
N ILE A 65 -21.52 22.39 -14.45
CA ILE A 65 -21.39 21.60 -13.23
C ILE A 65 -20.08 20.84 -13.39
N SER A 66 -18.97 21.40 -12.91
CA SER A 66 -17.75 20.64 -12.78
C SER A 66 -17.93 19.72 -11.58
N GLU A 67 -18.08 18.42 -11.83
CA GLU A 67 -17.75 17.42 -10.81
C GLU A 67 -16.30 17.69 -10.42
N THR A 68 -16.11 18.29 -9.26
CA THR A 68 -14.78 18.39 -8.67
C THR A 68 -14.42 16.96 -8.28
N PRO A 69 -13.36 16.34 -8.84
CA PRO A 69 -12.81 15.20 -8.16
C PRO A 69 -12.40 15.71 -6.78
N LEU A 70 -13.01 15.14 -5.75
CA LEU A 70 -12.61 15.34 -4.36
C LEU A 70 -11.08 15.18 -4.31
N SER A 71 -10.39 16.31 -4.26
CA SER A 71 -8.95 16.35 -4.05
C SER A 71 -8.76 15.94 -2.60
N ILE A 72 -8.61 14.63 -2.40
CA ILE A 72 -8.14 14.09 -1.14
C ILE A 72 -6.72 14.63 -1.05
N SER A 73 -6.52 15.67 -0.25
CA SER A 73 -5.18 16.16 0.03
C SER A 73 -4.38 14.96 0.53
N GLU A 74 -3.33 14.61 -0.21
CA GLU A 74 -2.37 13.59 0.17
C GLU A 74 -1.64 14.08 1.43
N THR A 75 -2.32 14.01 2.56
CA THR A 75 -1.63 13.70 3.80
C THR A 75 -1.06 12.33 3.53
N SER A 76 0.26 12.27 3.36
CA SER A 76 1.07 11.06 3.32
C SER A 76 0.94 10.38 4.69
N LEU A 77 -0.26 9.87 4.95
CA LEU A 77 -0.60 9.04 6.09
C LEU A 77 0.25 7.82 5.87
N ASN A 78 1.28 7.67 6.68
CA ASN A 78 2.10 6.48 6.67
C ASN A 78 1.22 5.32 7.16
N ILE A 79 0.51 4.71 6.20
CA ILE A 79 -0.55 3.73 6.43
C ILE A 79 -0.02 2.49 7.15
N THR A 80 1.29 2.26 7.08
CA THR A 80 1.97 1.12 7.69
C THR A 80 2.47 1.40 9.12
N ASP A 81 2.81 2.64 9.46
CA ASP A 81 3.35 3.00 10.78
C ASP A 81 2.30 3.33 11.84
N THR A 82 1.07 3.62 11.44
CA THR A 82 -0.02 3.80 12.41
C THR A 82 -0.49 2.43 12.91
N PRO A 83 -0.47 2.14 14.24
CA PRO A 83 -0.85 0.84 14.76
C PRO A 83 -2.25 0.41 14.34
N LEU A 84 -2.41 -0.85 13.95
CA LEU A 84 -3.67 -1.52 13.63
C LEU A 84 -4.19 -2.28 14.85
N ASN A 85 -5.51 -2.30 15.02
CA ASN A 85 -6.19 -3.09 16.04
C ASN A 85 -7.18 -4.02 15.34
N ILE A 86 -6.71 -5.21 14.97
CA ILE A 86 -7.49 -6.15 14.17
C ILE A 86 -8.64 -6.73 14.99
N VAL A 87 -9.86 -6.63 14.45
CA VAL A 87 -11.10 -7.09 15.07
C VAL A 87 -11.72 -8.29 14.36
N ASP A 88 -11.44 -8.45 13.07
CA ASP A 88 -11.89 -9.58 12.27
C ASP A 88 -10.82 -9.98 11.25
N VAL A 89 -10.71 -11.28 10.98
CA VAL A 89 -9.79 -11.84 9.99
C VAL A 89 -10.48 -12.96 9.24
N LYS A 90 -10.53 -12.82 7.92
CA LYS A 90 -11.04 -13.83 7.00
C LYS A 90 -9.94 -14.27 6.06
N THR A 91 -9.95 -15.55 5.72
CA THR A 91 -9.06 -16.13 4.71
C THR A 91 -9.87 -16.56 3.50
N ARG A 92 -9.28 -16.49 2.30
CA ARG A 92 -9.92 -16.93 1.05
C ARG A 92 -11.25 -16.22 0.80
N VAL A 93 -11.22 -14.89 0.85
CA VAL A 93 -12.40 -14.06 0.67
C VAL A 93 -12.73 -14.00 -0.82
N ILE A 94 -13.86 -14.61 -1.20
CA ILE A 94 -14.37 -14.59 -2.57
C ILE A 94 -15.38 -13.45 -2.70
N PHE A 95 -15.25 -12.69 -3.79
CA PHE A 95 -16.13 -11.57 -4.14
C PHE A 95 -16.23 -11.46 -5.65
N GLN A 96 -17.20 -10.71 -6.14
CA GLN A 96 -17.51 -10.65 -7.57
C GLN A 96 -17.30 -9.23 -8.11
N ARG A 97 -16.63 -9.13 -9.26
CA ARG A 97 -16.56 -7.90 -10.06
C ARG A 97 -17.92 -7.62 -10.69
N GLU A 98 -18.13 -6.39 -11.17
CA GLU A 98 -19.36 -5.96 -11.84
C GLU A 98 -19.74 -6.84 -13.05
N ASP A 99 -18.77 -7.41 -13.76
CA ASP A 99 -19.00 -8.28 -14.91
C ASP A 99 -19.32 -9.75 -14.55
N GLY A 100 -19.40 -10.07 -13.25
CA GLY A 100 -19.66 -11.40 -12.76
C GLY A 100 -18.42 -12.27 -12.55
N LYS A 101 -17.21 -11.78 -12.84
CA LYS A 101 -15.97 -12.52 -12.58
C LYS A 101 -15.74 -12.67 -11.07
N ASN A 102 -15.57 -13.91 -10.60
CA ASN A 102 -15.17 -14.18 -9.23
C ASN A 102 -13.68 -13.84 -9.02
N MET A 103 -13.40 -13.20 -7.90
CA MET A 103 -12.06 -12.85 -7.42
C MET A 103 -11.87 -13.40 -6.01
N GLU A 104 -10.63 -13.67 -5.63
CA GLU A 104 -10.24 -14.19 -4.31
C GLU A 104 -9.10 -13.35 -3.74
N LEU A 105 -9.23 -12.99 -2.45
CA LEU A 105 -8.16 -12.43 -1.63
C LEU A 105 -7.76 -13.45 -0.57
N ASP A 106 -6.45 -13.68 -0.40
CA ASP A 106 -5.96 -14.69 0.54
C ASP A 106 -6.31 -14.35 2.00
N ILE A 107 -6.12 -13.09 2.40
CA ILE A 107 -6.42 -12.62 3.76
C ILE A 107 -7.03 -11.22 3.71
N VAL A 108 -8.10 -11.03 4.47
CA VAL A 108 -8.70 -9.72 4.75
C VAL A 108 -8.81 -9.56 6.26
N ALA A 109 -8.19 -8.53 6.81
CA ALA A 109 -8.16 -8.24 8.24
C ALA A 109 -8.71 -6.84 8.51
N GLU A 110 -9.86 -6.77 9.18
CA GLU A 110 -10.54 -5.52 9.51
C GLU A 110 -9.97 -4.95 10.80
N SER A 111 -9.62 -3.66 10.80
CA SER A 111 -9.17 -2.93 11.98
C SER A 111 -10.30 -2.10 12.56
N SER A 112 -10.34 -1.95 13.89
CA SER A 112 -11.37 -1.16 14.59
C SER A 112 -11.39 0.34 14.21
N CYS A 113 -10.41 0.81 13.44
CA CYS A 113 -10.30 2.19 12.96
C CYS A 113 -10.72 2.36 11.49
N GLY A 114 -11.47 1.41 10.92
CA GLY A 114 -11.96 1.48 9.54
C GLY A 114 -10.96 1.09 8.45
N ARG A 115 -9.68 0.88 8.80
CA ARG A 115 -8.67 0.32 7.88
C ARG A 115 -8.88 -1.17 7.68
N VAL A 116 -8.67 -1.66 6.46
CA VAL A 116 -8.75 -3.08 6.11
C VAL A 116 -7.42 -3.50 5.49
N LEU A 117 -6.68 -4.35 6.20
CA LEU A 117 -5.46 -4.94 5.68
C LEU A 117 -5.81 -6.10 4.74
N VAL A 118 -5.39 -5.99 3.48
CA VAL A 118 -5.62 -7.01 2.46
C VAL A 118 -4.27 -7.60 2.10
N VAL A 119 -4.10 -8.92 2.24
CA VAL A 119 -2.82 -9.60 2.01
C VAL A 119 -2.95 -10.67 0.94
N GLU A 120 -2.09 -10.60 -0.08
CA GLU A 120 -1.84 -11.69 -1.04
C GLU A 120 -0.56 -12.46 -0.62
N VAL A 121 -0.57 -13.79 -0.79
CA VAL A 121 0.51 -14.67 -0.36
C VAL A 121 0.98 -15.58 -1.50
N LYS A 122 2.22 -15.37 -1.96
CA LYS A 122 2.93 -16.27 -2.87
C LYS A 122 4.07 -16.99 -2.16
N LYS A 123 3.92 -18.30 -2.01
CA LYS A 123 4.91 -19.19 -1.33
C LYS A 123 5.93 -19.83 -2.26
N GLN A 124 5.88 -19.51 -3.55
CA GLN A 124 6.76 -20.11 -4.55
C GLN A 124 8.16 -19.49 -4.46
N ALA A 125 9.19 -20.26 -4.82
CA ALA A 125 10.56 -19.77 -4.90
C ALA A 125 10.82 -18.84 -6.09
N ALA A 126 9.92 -18.85 -7.09
CA ALA A 126 9.99 -17.94 -8.22
C ALA A 126 9.56 -16.53 -7.81
N LYS A 127 10.23 -15.51 -8.37
CA LYS A 127 9.88 -14.10 -8.17
C LYS A 127 8.47 -13.82 -8.68
N SER A 128 7.70 -13.05 -7.91
CA SER A 128 6.42 -12.49 -8.34
C SER A 128 6.68 -11.42 -9.40
N GLY A 129 6.12 -11.63 -10.60
CA GLY A 129 6.21 -10.70 -11.71
C GLY A 129 5.13 -9.62 -11.67
N ARG A 130 5.26 -8.63 -12.56
CA ARG A 130 4.37 -7.47 -12.66
C ARG A 130 2.89 -7.85 -12.79
N SER A 131 2.56 -8.81 -13.66
CA SER A 131 1.16 -9.21 -13.92
C SER A 131 0.43 -9.73 -12.67
N ILE A 132 1.13 -10.40 -11.76
CA ILE A 132 0.54 -10.89 -10.51
C ILE A 132 0.27 -9.72 -9.56
N VAL A 133 1.14 -8.72 -9.53
CA VAL A 133 0.92 -7.49 -8.74
C VAL A 133 -0.20 -6.65 -9.34
N GLU A 134 -0.32 -6.57 -10.66
CA GLU A 134 -1.45 -5.91 -11.35
C GLU A 134 -2.78 -6.57 -11.01
N ASP A 135 -2.86 -7.91 -11.09
CA ASP A 135 -4.04 -8.68 -10.68
C ASP A 135 -4.39 -8.46 -9.20
N PHE A 136 -3.39 -8.45 -8.32
CA PHE A 136 -3.61 -8.14 -6.91
C PHE A 136 -4.13 -6.72 -6.69
N HIS A 137 -3.53 -5.73 -7.37
CA HIS A 137 -3.98 -4.35 -7.27
C HIS A 137 -5.41 -4.17 -7.79
N GLU A 138 -5.78 -4.82 -8.90
CA GLU A 138 -7.16 -4.84 -9.41
C GLU A 138 -8.14 -5.38 -8.35
N LYS A 139 -7.81 -6.52 -7.71
CA LYS A 139 -8.63 -7.09 -6.64
C LYS A 139 -8.83 -6.09 -5.49
N VAL A 140 -7.77 -5.39 -5.08
CA VAL A 140 -7.85 -4.38 -4.01
C VAL A 140 -8.78 -3.23 -4.40
N MET A 141 -8.66 -2.73 -5.64
CA MET A 141 -9.49 -1.64 -6.14
C MET A 141 -10.97 -2.03 -6.21
N VAL A 142 -11.28 -3.23 -6.70
CA VAL A 142 -12.67 -3.72 -6.71
C VAL A 142 -13.18 -3.98 -5.29
N TYR A 143 -12.35 -4.51 -4.39
CA TYR A 143 -12.77 -4.72 -3.00
C TYR A 143 -13.02 -3.39 -2.26
N GLN A 144 -12.24 -2.35 -2.57
CA GLN A 144 -12.43 -0.99 -2.06
C GLN A 144 -13.74 -0.36 -2.56
N SER A 145 -14.13 -0.58 -3.83
CA SER A 145 -15.39 -0.02 -4.36
C SER A 145 -16.63 -0.65 -3.69
N LEU A 146 -16.53 -1.91 -3.25
CA LEU A 146 -17.57 -2.57 -2.46
C LEU A 146 -17.65 -2.08 -1.01
N ARG A 147 -16.64 -1.33 -0.53
CA ARG A 147 -16.50 -0.89 0.87
C ARG A 147 -15.99 0.55 0.95
N PRO A 148 -16.76 1.55 0.47
CA PRO A 148 -16.28 2.93 0.31
C PRO A 148 -15.88 3.61 1.63
N ASP A 149 -16.45 3.19 2.76
CA ASP A 149 -16.13 3.74 4.08
C ASP A 149 -14.82 3.20 4.68
N ASN A 150 -14.29 2.12 4.10
CA ASN A 150 -13.05 1.50 4.55
C ASN A 150 -11.84 2.07 3.81
N ILE A 151 -10.68 2.05 4.47
CA ILE A 151 -9.40 2.39 3.83
C ILE A 151 -8.62 1.09 3.63
N MET A 152 -8.42 0.67 2.38
CA MET A 152 -7.60 -0.51 2.09
C MET A 152 -6.12 -0.24 2.38
N VAL A 153 -5.48 -1.20 3.04
CA VAL A 153 -4.03 -1.25 3.24
C VAL A 153 -3.52 -2.51 2.53
N PRO A 154 -3.08 -2.40 1.26
CA PRO A 154 -2.65 -3.56 0.50
C PRO A 154 -1.26 -4.03 0.93
N ALA A 155 -1.10 -5.34 1.09
CA ALA A 155 0.17 -5.97 1.39
C ALA A 155 0.37 -7.26 0.57
N PHE A 156 1.61 -7.55 0.18
CA PHE A 156 1.96 -8.70 -0.64
C PHE A 156 3.18 -9.42 -0.05
N LEU A 157 2.97 -10.66 0.42
CA LEU A 157 4.05 -11.57 0.80
C LEU A 157 4.47 -12.46 -0.39
N SER A 158 5.73 -12.38 -0.83
CA SER A 158 6.28 -13.22 -1.92
C SER A 158 7.63 -13.84 -1.53
N LEU A 159 7.68 -15.16 -1.27
CA LEU A 159 8.91 -15.82 -0.79
C LEU A 159 10.04 -15.89 -1.80
N GLY A 160 9.70 -15.93 -3.08
CA GLY A 160 10.69 -15.85 -4.16
C GLY A 160 11.15 -14.42 -4.42
N GLY A 161 10.62 -13.43 -3.69
CA GLY A 161 10.81 -12.01 -3.92
C GLY A 161 9.99 -11.46 -5.08
N PHE A 162 10.32 -10.24 -5.52
CA PHE A 162 9.67 -9.55 -6.63
C PHE A 162 10.64 -9.27 -7.79
N THR A 163 10.14 -9.19 -9.02
CA THR A 163 10.91 -8.61 -10.13
C THR A 163 11.02 -7.10 -9.96
N GLU A 164 12.03 -6.46 -10.55
CA GLU A 164 12.21 -5.00 -10.45
C GLU A 164 10.97 -4.23 -10.93
N THR A 165 10.37 -4.66 -12.04
CA THR A 165 9.12 -4.10 -12.57
C THR A 165 7.92 -4.30 -11.65
N ALA A 166 7.90 -5.35 -10.84
CA ALA A 166 6.87 -5.62 -9.86
C ALA A 166 7.08 -4.77 -8.60
N THR A 167 8.32 -4.64 -8.14
CA THR A 167 8.71 -3.76 -7.03
C THR A 167 8.36 -2.30 -7.33
N ALA A 168 8.64 -1.82 -8.54
CA ALA A 168 8.26 -0.47 -8.97
C ALA A 168 6.75 -0.26 -8.94
N LEU A 169 5.97 -1.27 -9.38
CA LEU A 169 4.51 -1.20 -9.33
C LEU A 169 3.97 -1.23 -7.89
N CYS A 170 4.58 -2.02 -7.01
CA CYS A 170 4.24 -2.00 -5.58
C CYS A 170 4.49 -0.63 -4.96
N ARG A 171 5.58 0.05 -5.32
CA ARG A 171 5.90 1.41 -4.87
C ARG A 171 4.84 2.41 -5.33
N GLU A 172 4.58 2.44 -6.64
CA GLU A 172 3.60 3.34 -7.26
C GLU A 172 2.22 3.21 -6.60
N ASN A 173 1.79 1.98 -6.32
CA ASN A 173 0.48 1.69 -5.75
C ASN A 173 0.47 1.57 -4.23
N LYS A 174 1.55 1.98 -3.54
CA LYS A 174 1.68 1.96 -2.07
C LYS A 174 1.36 0.57 -1.47
N ILE A 175 1.78 -0.50 -2.14
CA ILE A 175 1.62 -1.91 -1.71
C ILE A 175 2.79 -2.29 -0.81
N ALA A 176 2.51 -2.68 0.43
CA ALA A 176 3.52 -3.09 1.39
C ALA A 176 4.01 -4.51 1.07
N ILE A 177 5.30 -4.70 0.85
CA ILE A 177 5.89 -5.99 0.47
C ILE A 177 6.64 -6.66 1.62
N ASN A 178 6.71 -7.99 1.58
CA ASN A 178 7.60 -8.78 2.40
C ASN A 178 8.05 -10.01 1.59
N GLU A 179 9.34 -10.35 1.67
CA GLU A 179 9.92 -11.50 0.96
C GLU A 179 10.30 -12.66 1.90
N ASN A 180 10.15 -12.47 3.22
CA ASN A 180 10.61 -13.40 4.24
C ASN A 180 9.46 -14.10 4.98
N ILE A 181 9.61 -15.41 5.20
CA ILE A 181 8.95 -16.09 6.31
C ILE A 181 9.92 -16.07 7.48
N VAL A 182 9.66 -15.22 8.48
CA VAL A 182 10.17 -15.54 9.81
C VAL A 182 9.22 -16.59 10.38
N THR A 183 9.60 -17.85 10.14
CA THR A 183 9.05 -19.15 10.57
C THR A 183 7.81 -19.11 11.47
N PHE A 184 6.76 -19.85 11.05
CA PHE A 184 5.52 -20.17 11.77
C PHE A 184 5.77 -20.96 13.07
#